data_AF-A0AAD7GCD2-F1
#
_entry.id   AF-A0AAD7GCD2-F1
#
_cell.length_a   1.000
_cell.length_b   1.000
_cell.length_c   1.000
_cell.angle_alpha   90.00
_cell.angle_beta   90.00
_cell.angle_gamma   90.00
#
_symmetry.space_group_name_H-M   'P 1'
#
loop_
_entity.id
_entity.type
_entity.pdbx_description
1 polymer ?
#
loop_
_entity_poly.entity_id
_entity_poly.type
_entity_poly.pdbx_seq_one_letter_code
_entity_poly.pdbx_strand_id
1 'polypeptide(L)'
;MLQELSHMDRITQLQDEIQQLLTIMARTVAYLTSRSNFVQVSADVPITKQRNPDKFDSPEVFEANKKELVTDLIVKAKQVEYLIKSLPEPEPEEEQAKRLQALDEEMTIVNEEYIEAVARSKDLHKQITDVLRLMLEETDTGLVETPI
;
A
#
# COMPACT_ATOMS: atom_id res chain seq x y z
N MET A 1 -13.92 0.73 8.00
CA MET A 1 -13.18 1.94 7.58
C MET A 1 -11.75 1.97 8.15
N LEU A 2 -11.03 0.84 8.15
CA LEU A 2 -9.66 0.73 8.69
C LEU A 2 -8.62 0.40 7.61
N GLN A 3 -8.99 0.50 6.34
CA GLN A 3 -8.15 0.04 5.23
C GLN A 3 -7.17 1.11 4.73
N GLU A 4 -7.25 2.36 5.22
CA GLU A 4 -6.37 3.45 4.78
C GLU A 4 -5.05 3.57 5.57
N LEU A 5 -4.89 2.87 6.69
CA LEU A 5 -3.67 2.94 7.51
C LEU A 5 -2.60 1.87 7.17
N SER A 6 -2.88 0.96 6.23
CA SER A 6 -1.95 -0.12 5.84
C SER A 6 -1.28 0.11 4.47
N HIS A 7 -1.74 1.10 3.71
CA HIS A 7 -1.09 1.43 2.44
C HIS A 7 0.10 2.33 2.72
N MET A 8 1.30 1.87 2.34
CA MET A 8 2.49 2.72 2.29
C MET A 8 2.12 4.05 1.61
N ASP A 9 2.54 5.17 2.19
CA ASP A 9 2.29 6.50 1.66
C ASP A 9 2.63 6.56 0.16
N ARG A 10 1.74 7.13 -0.65
CA ARG A 10 1.87 7.14 -2.12
C ARG A 10 3.13 7.86 -2.56
N ILE A 11 3.58 8.87 -1.80
CA ILE A 11 4.84 9.58 -2.07
C ILE A 11 6.02 8.64 -1.82
N THR A 12 6.04 7.95 -0.68
CA THR A 12 7.05 6.91 -0.37
C THR A 12 7.07 5.81 -1.43
N GLN A 13 5.90 5.35 -1.88
CA GLN A 13 5.77 4.33 -2.92
C GLN A 13 6.29 4.82 -4.29
N LEU A 14 6.04 6.08 -4.64
CA LEU A 14 6.59 6.70 -5.84
C LEU A 14 8.13 6.81 -5.77
N GLN A 15 8.67 7.20 -4.62
CA GLN A 15 10.11 7.28 -4.40
C GLN A 15 10.78 5.92 -4.64
N ASP A 16 10.22 4.85 -4.07
CA ASP A 16 10.75 3.50 -4.23
C ASP A 16 10.71 3.03 -5.70
N GLU A 17 9.62 3.29 -6.41
CA GLU A 17 9.49 2.93 -7.82
C GLU A 17 10.47 3.71 -8.73
N ILE A 18 10.72 4.99 -8.44
CA ILE A 18 11.74 5.77 -9.14
C ILE A 18 13.15 5.18 -8.87
N GLN A 19 13.44 4.81 -7.63
CA GLN A 19 14.72 4.21 -7.27
C GLN A 19 14.92 2.84 -7.95
N GLN A 20 13.87 2.03 -8.03
CA GLN A 20 13.87 0.77 -8.78
C GLN A 20 14.09 1.01 -10.27
N LEU A 21 13.42 1.99 -10.86
CA LEU A 21 13.60 2.36 -12.27
C LEU A 21 15.06 2.72 -12.58
N LEU A 22 15.68 3.57 -11.76
CA LEU A 22 17.09 3.95 -11.89
C LEU A 22 18.02 2.74 -11.72
N THR A 23 17.71 1.84 -10.79
CA THR A 23 18.47 0.61 -10.58
C THR A 23 18.40 -0.31 -11.81
N ILE A 24 17.22 -0.46 -12.42
CA ILE A 24 17.03 -1.24 -13.65
C ILE A 24 17.84 -0.61 -14.80
N MET A 25 17.82 0.72 -14.94
CA MET A 25 18.62 1.42 -15.96
C MET A 25 20.12 1.15 -15.78
N ALA A 26 20.65 1.29 -14.55
CA ALA A 26 22.06 1.04 -14.27
C ALA A 26 22.46 -0.42 -14.54
N ARG A 27 21.63 -1.38 -14.12
CA ARG A 27 21.84 -2.81 -14.37
C ARG A 27 21.76 -3.16 -15.86
N THR A 28 20.87 -2.50 -16.60
CA THR A 28 20.75 -2.67 -18.06
C THR A 28 22.02 -2.21 -18.77
N VAL A 29 22.56 -1.04 -18.43
CA VAL A 29 23.83 -0.55 -18.99
C VAL A 29 24.98 -1.47 -18.61
N ALA A 30 25.04 -1.92 -17.35
CA ALA A 30 26.05 -2.88 -16.91
C ALA A 30 25.95 -4.22 -17.66
N TYR A 31 24.74 -4.73 -17.90
CA TYR A 31 24.51 -5.97 -18.65
C TYR A 31 24.96 -5.82 -20.11
N LEU A 32 24.53 -4.76 -20.79
CA LEU A 32 24.87 -4.51 -22.19
C LEU A 32 26.39 -4.38 -22.41
N THR A 33 27.10 -3.73 -21.48
CA THR A 33 28.55 -3.53 -21.57
C THR A 33 29.36 -4.76 -21.14
N SER A 34 28.86 -5.54 -20.18
CA SER A 34 29.57 -6.70 -19.64
C SER A 34 29.34 -7.98 -20.42
N ARG A 35 28.22 -8.14 -21.12
CA ARG A 35 27.85 -9.37 -21.84
C ARG A 35 27.93 -9.25 -23.37
N SER A 36 28.26 -8.07 -23.91
CA SER A 36 28.48 -7.89 -25.34
C SER A 36 29.78 -8.56 -25.82
N ASN A 37 29.72 -9.17 -27.00
CA ASN A 37 30.87 -9.68 -27.73
C ASN A 37 31.30 -8.73 -28.87
N PHE A 38 32.52 -8.87 -29.35
CA PHE A 38 33.02 -8.11 -30.50
C PHE A 38 32.39 -8.63 -31.80
N VAL A 39 31.92 -7.72 -32.64
CA VAL A 39 31.39 -8.01 -33.97
C VAL A 39 32.40 -7.51 -35.02
N GLN A 40 32.68 -8.32 -36.03
CA GLN A 40 33.55 -7.93 -37.13
C GLN A 40 32.81 -6.96 -38.05
N VAL A 41 33.33 -5.73 -38.19
CA VAL A 41 32.70 -4.68 -39.01
C VAL A 41 33.26 -4.65 -40.44
N SER A 42 34.51 -5.07 -40.64
CA SER A 42 35.14 -5.17 -41.96
C SER A 42 35.83 -6.52 -42.15
N ALA A 43 35.72 -7.11 -43.33
CA ALA A 43 36.36 -8.36 -43.70
C ALA A 43 37.90 -8.27 -43.66
N ASP A 44 38.46 -7.08 -43.86
CA ASP A 44 39.90 -6.84 -43.93
C ASP A 44 40.57 -6.70 -42.54
N VAL A 45 39.77 -6.54 -41.48
CA VAL A 45 40.27 -6.38 -40.10
C VAL A 45 39.84 -7.57 -39.26
N PRO A 46 40.75 -8.54 -39.01
CA PRO A 46 40.43 -9.70 -38.18
C PRO A 46 40.27 -9.30 -36.70
N ILE A 47 39.34 -9.95 -36.01
CA ILE A 47 39.13 -9.77 -34.56
C ILE A 47 40.34 -10.34 -33.82
N THR A 48 41.16 -9.47 -33.22
CA THR A 48 42.37 -9.86 -32.49
C THR A 48 42.14 -10.16 -31.01
N LYS A 49 40.94 -9.88 -30.48
CA LYS A 49 40.56 -10.14 -29.09
C LYS A 49 39.20 -10.83 -29.03
N GLN A 50 39.18 -12.04 -28.50
CA GLN A 50 37.96 -12.74 -28.13
C GLN A 50 37.78 -12.67 -26.62
N ARG A 51 36.57 -12.32 -26.18
CA ARG A 51 36.21 -12.35 -24.75
C ARG A 51 36.06 -13.82 -24.34
N ASN A 52 36.35 -14.14 -23.07
CA ASN A 52 36.15 -15.50 -22.55
C ASN A 52 34.68 -15.94 -22.83
N PRO A 53 34.44 -17.13 -23.42
CA PRO A 53 33.10 -17.69 -23.68
C PRO A 53 32.12 -17.59 -22.51
N ASP A 54 32.60 -17.71 -21.27
CA ASP A 54 31.74 -17.64 -20.08
C ASP A 54 31.23 -16.21 -19.77
N LYS A 55 31.85 -15.20 -20.41
CA LYS A 55 31.62 -13.77 -20.14
C LYS A 55 30.72 -13.09 -21.16
N PHE A 56 30.31 -13.74 -22.25
CA PHE A 56 29.39 -13.16 -23.23
C PHE A 56 28.21 -14.10 -23.51
N ASP A 57 27.05 -13.53 -23.81
CA ASP A 57 25.86 -14.31 -24.16
C ASP A 57 25.82 -14.62 -25.66
N SER A 58 25.17 -15.73 -26.03
CA SER A 58 24.92 -15.99 -27.45
C SER A 58 24.06 -14.87 -28.05
N PRO A 59 24.17 -14.56 -29.36
CA PRO A 59 23.40 -13.49 -29.97
C PRO A 59 21.89 -13.63 -29.77
N GLU A 60 21.37 -14.86 -29.80
CA GLU A 60 19.95 -15.15 -29.58
C GLU A 60 19.51 -14.84 -28.15
N VAL A 61 20.27 -15.29 -27.14
CA VAL A 61 19.98 -15.01 -25.73
C VAL A 61 20.13 -13.53 -25.43
N PHE A 62 21.14 -12.88 -26.00
CA PHE A 62 21.37 -11.44 -25.83
C PHE A 62 20.23 -10.60 -26.42
N GLU A 63 19.71 -10.94 -27.60
CA GLU A 63 18.52 -10.28 -28.17
C GLU A 63 17.25 -10.51 -27.34
N ALA A 64 17.05 -11.73 -26.84
CA ALA A 64 15.91 -12.04 -25.96
C ALA A 64 15.97 -11.21 -24.67
N ASN A 65 17.12 -11.20 -24.00
CA ASN A 65 17.33 -10.44 -22.76
C ASN A 65 17.19 -8.93 -22.99
N LYS A 66 17.62 -8.40 -24.13
CA LYS A 66 17.38 -6.98 -24.47
C LYS A 66 15.89 -6.65 -24.57
N LYS A 67 15.09 -7.53 -25.19
CA LYS A 67 13.64 -7.32 -25.29
C LYS A 67 12.96 -7.37 -23.92
N GLU A 68 13.39 -8.29 -23.06
CA GLU A 68 12.92 -8.38 -21.67
C GLU A 68 13.25 -7.08 -20.90
N LEU A 69 14.51 -6.63 -20.92
CA LEU A 69 14.94 -5.40 -20.24
C LEU A 69 14.17 -4.16 -20.71
N VAL A 70 13.91 -4.04 -22.02
CA VAL A 70 13.09 -2.94 -22.57
C VAL A 70 11.65 -3.04 -22.09
N THR A 71 11.08 -4.25 -22.06
CA THR A 71 9.71 -4.46 -21.60
C THR A 71 9.56 -4.07 -20.13
N ASP A 72 10.50 -4.52 -19.29
CA ASP A 72 10.54 -4.19 -17.86
C ASP A 72 10.67 -2.68 -17.63
N LEU A 73 11.54 -2.01 -18.39
CA LEU A 73 11.71 -0.57 -18.32
C LEU A 73 10.42 0.18 -18.67
N ILE A 74 9.73 -0.22 -19.72
CA ILE A 74 8.46 0.40 -20.15
C ILE A 74 7.37 0.17 -19.11
N VAL A 75 7.24 -1.05 -18.60
CA VAL A 75 6.24 -1.38 -17.57
C VAL A 75 6.46 -0.53 -16.32
N LYS A 76 7.71 -0.45 -15.84
CA LYS A 76 8.07 0.36 -14.67
C LYS A 76 7.86 1.86 -14.91
N ALA A 77 8.19 2.37 -16.09
CA ALA A 77 7.92 3.77 -16.44
C ALA A 77 6.41 4.09 -16.42
N LYS A 78 5.56 3.18 -16.93
CA LYS A 78 4.10 3.35 -16.86
C LYS A 78 3.55 3.26 -15.44
N GLN A 79 4.13 2.41 -14.60
CA GLN A 79 3.77 2.33 -13.18
C GLN A 79 4.07 3.64 -12.46
N VAL A 80 5.25 4.22 -12.70
CA VAL A 80 5.62 5.56 -12.17
C VAL A 80 4.66 6.63 -12.68
N GLU A 81 4.32 6.63 -13.97
CA GLU A 81 3.35 7.58 -14.54
C GLU A 81 1.96 7.46 -13.89
N TYR A 82 1.49 6.23 -13.67
CA TYR A 82 0.24 5.99 -12.97
C TYR A 82 0.29 6.49 -11.52
N LEU A 83 1.38 6.24 -10.81
CA LEU A 83 1.55 6.70 -9.43
C LEU A 83 1.53 8.23 -9.35
N ILE A 84 2.20 8.92 -10.27
CA ILE A 84 2.16 10.39 -10.36
C ILE A 84 0.73 10.90 -10.57
N LYS A 85 -0.04 10.29 -11.48
CA LYS A 85 -1.46 10.65 -11.71
C LYS A 85 -2.36 10.33 -10.52
N SER A 86 -1.95 9.37 -9.68
CA SER A 86 -2.70 8.99 -8.48
C SER A 86 -2.35 9.84 -7.26
N LEU A 87 -1.36 10.73 -7.34
CA LEU A 87 -1.03 11.61 -6.22
C LEU A 87 -2.19 12.57 -5.95
N PRO A 88 -2.57 12.77 -4.68
CA PRO A 88 -3.52 13.82 -4.32
C PRO A 88 -2.96 15.18 -4.73
N GLU A 89 -3.82 16.05 -5.25
CA GLU A 89 -3.42 17.41 -5.59
C GLU A 89 -2.96 18.15 -4.33
N PRO A 90 -1.85 18.91 -4.40
CA PRO A 90 -1.36 19.65 -3.25
C PRO A 90 -2.36 20.77 -2.91
N GLU A 91 -3.04 20.64 -1.77
CA GLU A 91 -3.86 21.71 -1.19
C GLU A 91 -2.93 22.79 -0.57
N PRO A 92 -3.30 24.08 -0.64
CA PRO A 92 -2.58 25.13 0.09
C PRO A 92 -2.59 24.86 1.59
N GLU A 93 -1.47 25.12 2.28
CA GLU A 93 -1.33 24.86 3.73
C GLU A 93 -2.44 25.53 4.56
N GLU A 94 -2.86 26.73 4.17
CA GLU A 94 -3.95 27.45 4.86
C GLU A 94 -5.31 26.76 4.73
N GLU A 95 -5.61 26.18 3.56
CA GLU A 95 -6.86 25.43 3.33
C GLU A 95 -6.82 24.09 4.03
N GLN A 96 -5.67 23.41 3.99
CA GLN A 96 -5.44 22.18 4.72
C GLN A 96 -5.59 22.38 6.24
N ALA A 97 -5.04 23.46 6.80
CA ALA A 97 -5.17 23.79 8.20
C ALA A 97 -6.63 24.05 8.61
N LYS A 98 -7.38 24.81 7.79
CA LYS A 98 -8.81 25.05 8.02
C LYS A 98 -9.62 23.75 7.98
N ARG A 99 -9.34 22.88 7.02
CA ARG A 99 -9.98 21.57 6.89
C ARG A 99 -9.71 20.67 8.09
N LEU A 100 -8.46 20.65 8.56
CA LEU A 100 -8.08 19.89 9.75
C LEU A 100 -8.78 20.41 11.01
N GLN A 101 -8.88 21.74 11.17
CA GLN A 101 -9.60 22.34 12.28
C GLN A 101 -11.10 21.97 12.25
N ALA A 102 -11.74 22.08 11.08
CA ALA A 102 -13.14 21.71 10.92
C ALA A 102 -13.39 20.22 11.25
N LEU A 103 -12.46 19.34 10.85
CA LEU A 103 -12.54 17.91 11.15
C LEU A 103 -12.37 17.62 12.65
N ASP A 104 -11.51 18.38 13.35
CA ASP A 104 -11.31 18.24 14.79
C ASP A 104 -12.55 18.71 15.58
N GLU A 105 -13.18 19.79 15.14
CA GLU A 105 -14.45 20.28 15.67
C GLU A 105 -15.57 19.24 15.45
N GLU A 106 -15.68 18.66 14.25
CA GLU A 106 -16.63 17.58 13.96
C GLU A 106 -16.38 16.34 14.82
N MET A 107 -15.12 15.92 14.95
CA MET A 107 -14.75 14.77 15.79
C MET A 107 -15.09 14.98 17.25
N THR A 108 -14.96 16.21 17.75
CA THR A 108 -15.34 16.56 19.12
C THR A 108 -16.84 16.38 19.34
N ILE A 109 -17.67 16.92 18.43
CA ILE A 109 -19.13 16.80 18.50
C ILE A 109 -19.56 15.33 18.41
N VAL A 110 -19.05 14.59 17.42
CA VAL A 110 -19.38 13.17 17.23
C VAL A 110 -18.96 12.34 18.44
N ASN A 111 -17.83 12.65 19.07
CA ASN A 111 -17.38 11.97 20.27
C ASN A 111 -18.28 12.27 21.48
N GLU A 112 -18.75 13.50 21.65
CA GLU A 112 -19.74 13.87 22.68
C GLU A 112 -21.06 13.09 22.48
N GLU A 113 -21.59 13.10 21.26
CA GLU A 113 -22.80 12.33 20.91
C GLU A 113 -22.61 10.83 21.17
N TYR A 114 -21.43 10.30 20.85
CA TYR A 114 -21.07 8.91 21.13
C TYR A 114 -21.08 8.61 22.63
N ILE A 115 -20.48 9.48 23.46
CA ILE A 115 -20.47 9.33 24.91
C ILE A 115 -21.90 9.33 25.46
N GLU A 116 -22.76 10.23 25.00
CA GLU A 116 -24.16 10.31 25.42
C GLU A 116 -24.95 9.06 25.00
N ALA A 117 -24.77 8.59 23.77
CA ALA A 117 -25.41 7.38 23.27
C ALA A 117 -24.99 6.15 24.08
N VAL A 118 -23.70 6.03 24.41
CA VAL A 118 -23.17 4.94 25.24
C VAL A 118 -23.71 5.05 26.67
N ALA A 119 -23.81 6.25 27.25
CA ALA A 119 -24.37 6.45 28.59
C ALA A 119 -25.83 6.00 28.64
N ARG A 120 -26.66 6.41 27.68
CA ARG A 120 -28.06 5.98 27.56
C ARG A 120 -28.19 4.47 27.40
N SER A 121 -27.34 3.87 26.55
CA SER A 121 -27.33 2.41 26.36
C SER A 121 -26.98 1.66 27.65
N LYS A 122 -26.03 2.17 28.45
CA LYS A 122 -25.66 1.58 29.74
C LYS A 122 -26.79 1.68 30.76
N ASP A 123 -27.46 2.83 30.81
CA ASP A 123 -28.58 3.03 31.72
C ASP A 123 -29.77 2.11 31.38
N LEU A 124 -30.17 2.05 30.12
CA LEU A 124 -31.21 1.12 29.65
C LEU A 124 -30.83 -0.34 29.93
N HIS A 125 -29.58 -0.72 29.72
CA HIS A 125 -29.10 -2.07 30.01
C HIS A 125 -29.22 -2.40 31.50
N LYS A 126 -28.89 -1.44 32.37
CA LYS A 126 -29.06 -1.58 33.82
C LYS A 126 -30.54 -1.76 34.19
N GLN A 127 -31.42 -0.90 33.66
CA GLN A 127 -32.86 -0.99 33.92
C GLN A 127 -33.44 -2.36 33.50
N ILE A 128 -33.07 -2.86 32.31
CA ILE A 128 -33.51 -4.18 31.84
C ILE A 128 -32.97 -5.29 32.77
N THR A 129 -31.73 -5.19 33.20
CA THR A 129 -31.11 -6.17 34.10
C THR A 129 -31.81 -6.18 35.47
N ASP A 130 -32.16 -5.02 36.00
CA ASP A 130 -32.88 -4.89 37.27
C ASP A 130 -34.30 -5.46 37.16
N VAL A 131 -35.01 -5.23 36.04
CA VAL A 131 -36.33 -5.84 35.78
C VAL A 131 -36.22 -7.36 35.66
N LEU A 132 -35.25 -7.87 34.91
CA LEU A 132 -35.03 -9.32 34.77
C LEU A 132 -34.70 -9.96 36.12
N ARG A 133 -33.91 -9.29 36.97
CA ARG A 133 -33.61 -9.76 38.33
C ARG A 133 -34.87 -9.81 39.18
N LEU A 134 -35.70 -8.76 39.17
CA LEU A 134 -36.97 -8.73 39.92
C LEU A 134 -37.91 -9.85 39.47
N MET A 135 -38.07 -10.07 38.16
CA MET A 135 -38.92 -11.15 37.64
C MET A 135 -38.41 -12.53 38.05
N LEU A 136 -37.09 -12.74 38.11
CA LEU A 136 -36.50 -13.99 38.59
C LEU A 136 -36.73 -14.18 40.11
N GLU A 137 -36.61 -13.13 40.91
CA GLU A 137 -36.87 -13.17 42.36
C GLU A 137 -38.36 -13.41 42.70
N GLU A 138 -39.29 -12.82 41.94
CA GLU A 138 -40.73 -13.09 42.06
C GLU A 138 -41.09 -14.53 41.67
N THR A 139 -40.38 -15.11 40.69
CA THR A 139 -40.60 -16.51 40.28
C THR A 139 -40.08 -17.48 41.34
N ASP A 140 -38.95 -17.18 41.99
CA ASP A 140 -38.40 -18.00 43.09
C ASP A 140 -39.29 -17.96 44.33
N THR A 141 -39.90 -16.83 44.66
CA THR A 141 -40.82 -16.71 45.81
C THR A 141 -42.16 -17.41 45.57
N GLY A 142 -42.69 -17.36 44.34
CA GLY A 142 -43.90 -18.09 43.96
C GLY A 142 -43.76 -19.63 43.97
N LEU A 143 -42.53 -20.16 43.90
CA LEU A 143 -42.24 -21.60 44.02
C LEU A 143 -42.13 -22.07 45.47
N VAL A 144 -41.98 -21.17 46.44
CA VAL A 144 -41.83 -21.48 47.88
C VAL A 144 -43.17 -21.43 48.62
N GLU A 145 -44.20 -20.76 48.06
CA GLU A 145 -45.52 -20.57 48.69
C GLU A 145 -46.58 -21.65 48.38
N THR A 146 -46.21 -22.86 47.97
CA THR A 146 -47.14 -24.01 48.00
C THR A 146 -46.78 -24.99 49.13
N PRO A 147 -47.38 -24.85 50.33
CA PRO A 147 -47.39 -25.92 51.32
C PRO A 147 -48.37 -27.01 50.89
N ILE A 148 -47.92 -28.26 51.03
CA ILE A 148 -48.67 -29.52 50.89
C ILE A 148 -49.82 -29.59 51.89
#